data_AF-A0A4Y2EGE8-F1
#
_entry.id   AF-A0A4Y2EGE8-F1
#
_cell.length_a   1.000
_cell.length_b   1.000
_cell.length_c   1.000
_cell.angle_alpha   90.00
_cell.angle_beta   90.00
_cell.angle_gamma   90.00
#
_symmetry.space_group_name_H-M   'P 1'
#
loop_
_entity.id
_entity.type
_entity.pdbx_description
1 polymer ?
#
loop_
_entity_poly.entity_id
_entity_poly.type
_entity_poly.pdbx_seq_one_letter_code
_entity_poly.pdbx_strand_id
1 'polypeptide(L)' 'MSIFAGARKCDIKILAEELEETVNDSHKLKDLKKMILANKEYDEESAKEWMNTIINERKEREENERRNEEILELRRQE' A
#
# COMPACT_ATOMS: atom_id res chain seq x y z
N MET A 1 -10.87 -8.63 11.52
CA MET A 1 -9.99 -7.46 11.27
C MET A 1 -10.16 -7.09 9.81
N SER A 2 -10.26 -5.80 9.46
CA SER A 2 -10.33 -5.40 8.04
C SER A 2 -8.94 -5.49 7.42
N ILE A 3 -8.80 -6.22 6.31
CA ILE A 3 -7.52 -6.34 5.57
C ILE A 3 -6.99 -4.99 5.06
N PHE A 4 -7.88 -4.01 4.87
CA PHE A 4 -7.56 -2.69 4.34
C PHE A 4 -7.35 -1.63 5.45
N ALA A 5 -7.20 -2.04 6.71
CA ALA A 5 -6.98 -1.10 7.80
C ALA A 5 -5.60 -0.42 7.66
N GLY A 6 -5.57 0.92 7.62
CA GLY A 6 -4.32 1.68 7.43
C GLY A 6 -3.78 1.70 5.99
N ALA A 7 -4.49 1.06 5.05
CA ALA A 7 -4.17 1.08 3.63
C ALA A 7 -4.62 2.40 2.97
N ARG A 8 -3.76 2.97 2.13
CA ARG A 8 -4.02 4.11 1.26
C ARG A 8 -4.60 3.61 -0.07
N LYS A 9 -5.14 4.54 -0.86
CA LYS A 9 -5.64 4.23 -2.22
C LYS A 9 -4.57 3.61 -3.11
N CYS A 10 -3.33 4.10 -3.03
CA CYS A 10 -2.21 3.56 -3.81
C CYS A 10 -1.86 2.12 -3.41
N ASP A 11 -1.85 1.78 -2.12
CA ASP A 11 -1.59 0.39 -1.69
C ASP A 11 -2.66 -0.58 -2.21
N ILE A 12 -3.92 -0.17 -2.18
CA ILE A 12 -5.03 -0.98 -2.68
C ILE A 12 -4.98 -1.10 -4.21
N LYS A 13 -4.49 -0.08 -4.91
CA LYS A 13 -4.24 -0.14 -6.35
C LYS A 13 -3.18 -1.20 -6.67
N ILE A 14 -2.07 -1.21 -5.92
CA ILE A 14 -1.00 -2.22 -6.07
C ILE A 14 -1.55 -3.62 -5.86
N LEU A 15 -2.34 -3.85 -4.79
CA LEU A 15 -2.94 -5.17 -4.56
C LEU A 15 -3.89 -5.60 -5.69
N ALA A 16 -4.64 -4.67 -6.28
CA ALA A 16 -5.50 -4.99 -7.41
C ALA A 16 -4.69 -5.32 -8.68
N GLU A 17 -3.59 -4.59 -8.94
CA GLU A 17 -2.67 -4.89 -10.04
C GLU A 17 -2.03 -6.29 -9.88
N GLU A 18 -1.68 -6.69 -8.66
CA GLU A 18 -1.15 -8.03 -8.34
C GLU A 18 -2.16 -9.15 -8.59
N LEU A 19 -3.46 -8.85 -8.45
CA LEU A 19 -4.56 -9.78 -8.78
C LEU A 19 -4.97 -9.72 -10.26
N GLU A 20 -4.11 -9.12 -11.11
CA GLU A 20 -4.34 -8.89 -12.54
C GLU A 20 -5.63 -8.08 -12.86
N GLU A 21 -6.15 -7.34 -11.88
CA GLU A 21 -7.32 -6.48 -12.08
C GLU A 21 -6.91 -5.19 -12.81
N THR A 22 -7.71 -4.79 -13.80
CA THR A 22 -7.46 -3.55 -14.54
C THR A 22 -7.87 -2.33 -13.71
N VAL A 23 -6.90 -1.63 -13.12
CA VAL A 23 -7.15 -0.45 -12.30
C VAL A 23 -6.69 0.85 -12.97
N ASN A 24 -7.63 1.78 -13.14
CA ASN A 24 -7.34 3.16 -13.51
C ASN A 24 -7.32 4.09 -12.27
N ASP A 25 -6.73 5.27 -12.42
CA ASP A 25 -6.65 6.26 -11.34
C ASP A 25 -8.00 6.90 -11.00
N SER A 26 -8.97 6.81 -11.92
CA SER A 26 -10.33 7.34 -11.73
C SER A 26 -11.18 6.51 -10.78
N HIS A 27 -10.85 5.24 -10.57
CA HIS A 27 -11.57 4.36 -9.66
C HIS A 27 -11.56 4.90 -8.24
N LYS A 28 -12.71 4.86 -7.59
CA LYS A 28 -12.80 5.23 -6.17
C LYS A 28 -12.27 4.09 -5.32
N LEU A 29 -11.82 4.43 -4.11
CA LEU A 29 -11.33 3.45 -3.12
C LEU A 29 -12.33 2.31 -2.88
N LYS A 30 -13.63 2.64 -2.84
CA LYS A 30 -14.71 1.67 -2.64
C LYS A 30 -14.83 0.70 -3.81
N ASP A 31 -14.59 1.16 -5.04
CA ASP A 31 -14.73 0.35 -6.24
C ASP A 31 -13.54 -0.61 -6.37
N LEU A 32 -12.32 -0.14 -6.08
CA LEU A 32 -11.12 -0.98 -6.00
C LEU A 32 -11.29 -2.13 -5.00
N LYS A 33 -11.77 -1.84 -3.80
CA LYS A 33 -12.05 -2.87 -2.79
C LYS A 33 -13.05 -3.90 -3.28
N LYS A 34 -14.08 -3.47 -4.02
CA LYS A 34 -15.07 -4.39 -4.58
C LYS A 34 -14.49 -5.26 -5.70
N MET A 35 -13.63 -4.70 -6.54
CA MET A 35 -12.96 -5.45 -7.61
C MET A 35 -12.10 -6.57 -7.03
N ILE A 36 -11.23 -6.24 -6.06
CA ILE A 36 -10.39 -7.21 -5.35
C ILE A 36 -11.24 -8.35 -4.73
N LEU A 37 -12.31 -8.00 -4.02
CA LEU A 37 -13.18 -8.99 -3.37
C LEU A 37 -14.04 -9.80 -4.35
N ALA A 38 -14.17 -9.35 -5.60
CA ALA A 38 -14.93 -10.06 -6.64
C ALA A 38 -14.05 -10.99 -7.48
N ASN A 39 -12.72 -10.90 -7.34
CA ASN A 39 -11.78 -11.75 -8.05
C ASN A 39 -11.95 -13.21 -7.59
N LYS A 40 -11.92 -14.15 -8.54
CA LYS A 40 -12.17 -15.58 -8.27
C LYS A 40 -11.03 -16.28 -7.54
N GLU A 41 -9.82 -15.76 -7.69
CA GLU A 41 -8.59 -16.27 -7.06
C GLU A 41 -8.24 -15.49 -5.80
N TYR A 42 -9.11 -14.58 -5.36
CA TYR A 42 -8.93 -13.83 -4.13
C TYR A 42 -8.92 -14.79 -2.93
N ASP A 43 -7.75 -14.90 -2.31
CA ASP A 43 -7.56 -15.53 -1.01
C ASP A 43 -7.34 -14.44 0.05
N GLU A 44 -8.17 -14.43 1.11
CA GLU A 44 -8.15 -13.38 2.12
C GLU A 44 -6.85 -13.37 2.93
N GLU A 45 -6.27 -14.54 3.19
CA GLU A 45 -5.02 -14.67 3.96
C GLU A 45 -3.83 -14.17 3.14
N SER A 46 -3.73 -14.61 1.89
CA SER A 46 -2.71 -14.15 0.94
C SER A 46 -2.82 -12.64 0.67
N ALA A 47 -4.03 -12.12 0.45
CA ALA A 47 -4.24 -10.69 0.24
C ALA A 47 -3.88 -9.86 1.47
N LYS A 48 -4.09 -10.40 2.68
CA LYS A 48 -3.70 -9.76 3.94
C LYS A 48 -2.18 -9.74 4.11
N GLU A 49 -1.49 -10.84 3.82
CA GLU A 49 -0.02 -10.89 3.86
C GLU A 49 0.58 -9.88 2.87
N TRP A 50 0.10 -9.88 1.62
CA TRP A 50 0.53 -8.93 0.60
C TRP A 50 0.28 -7.48 1.01
N MET A 51 -0.90 -7.17 1.54
CA MET A 51 -1.22 -5.82 2.01
C MET A 51 -0.30 -5.37 3.14
N ASN A 52 0.06 -6.27 4.06
CA ASN A 52 1.00 -5.96 5.12
C ASN A 52 2.39 -5.64 4.56
N THR A 53 2.86 -6.40 3.56
CA THR A 53 4.13 -6.14 2.87
C THR A 53 4.13 -4.77 2.22
N ILE A 54 3.10 -4.42 1.43
CA ILE A 54 2.99 -3.12 0.76
C ILE A 54 3.00 -1.96 1.78
N ILE A 55 2.25 -2.11 2.88
CA ILE A 55 2.20 -1.09 3.93
C ILE A 55 3.55 -0.98 4.66
N ASN A 56 4.24 -2.10 4.91
CA ASN A 56 5.52 -2.11 5.60
C ASN A 56 6.61 -1.47 4.75
N GLU A 57 6.72 -1.84 3.47
CA GLU A 57 7.68 -1.24 2.53
C GLU A 57 7.50 0.27 2.41
N ARG A 58 6.25 0.74 2.35
CA ARG A 58 5.96 2.17 2.40
C ARG A 58 6.51 2.80 3.68
N LYS A 59 6.17 2.21 4.84
CA LYS A 59 6.56 2.77 6.14
C LYS A 59 8.07 2.82 6.28
N GLU A 60 8.78 1.78 5.86
CA GLU A 60 10.24 1.75 5.85
C GLU A 60 10.84 2.85 4.97
N ARG A 61 10.24 3.10 3.79
CA ARG A 61 10.67 4.20 2.92
C ARG A 61 10.46 5.57 3.57
N GLU A 62 9.27 5.81 4.11
CA GLU A 62 8.93 7.06 4.81
C GLU A 62 9.82 7.27 6.06
N GLU A 63 10.21 6.20 6.75
CA GLU A 63 11.14 6.27 7.88
C GLU A 63 12.59 6.52 7.43
N ASN A 64 13.04 5.89 6.34
CA ASN A 64 14.37 6.13 5.79
C ASN A 64 14.53 7.55 5.24
N GLU A 65 13.52 8.08 4.57
CA GLU A 65 13.49 9.47 4.11
C GLU A 65 13.63 10.42 5.31
N ARG A 66 12.84 10.21 6.36
CA ARG A 66 12.92 11.02 7.59
C ARG A 66 14.31 10.95 8.26
N ARG A 67 14.88 9.75 8.40
CA ARG A 67 16.24 9.58 8.95
C ARG A 67 17.29 10.30 8.11
N ASN A 68 17.17 10.26 6.79
CA ASN A 68 18.10 10.93 5.90
C ASN A 68 17.95 12.46 5.95
N GLU A 69 16.72 12.96 6.07
CA GLU A 69 16.43 14.38 6.30
C GLU A 69 17.04 14.86 7.63
N GLU A 70 16.86 14.12 8.73
CA GLU A 70 17.47 14.42 10.04
C GLU A 70 19.00 14.49 9.95
N ILE A 71 19.64 13.54 9.25
CA ILE A 71 21.09 13.55 9.02
C ILE A 71 21.53 14.78 8.21
N LEU A 72 20.77 15.14 7.17
CA LEU A 72 21.05 16.32 6.35
C LEU A 72 20.86 17.62 7.12
N GLU A 73 19.87 17.71 7.99
CA GLU A 73 19.65 18.87 8.86
C GLU A 73 20.76 19.03 9.89
N LEU A 74 21.17 17.94 10.56
CA LEU A 74 22.30 17.94 11.48
C LEU A 74 23.57 18.46 10.81
N ARG A 75 23.87 18.00 9.58
CA ARG A 75 25.04 18.45 8.80
C ARG A 75 24.99 19.92 8.37
N ARG A 76 23.81 20.58 8.35
CA ARG A 76 23.71 22.02 8.04
C ARG A 76 23.89 22.90 9.27
N GLN A 77 23.75 22.33 10.47
CA GLN A 77 23.90 23.05 11.73
C GLN A 77 25.33 23.00 12.27
N GLU A 78 26.19 22.14 11.72
CA GLU A 78 27.66 22.16 11.89
C GLU A 78 28.34 23.11 10.88
#